data_AF-A0A1Z8NER0-F1
#
_entry.id   AF-A0A1Z8NER0-F1
#
_cell.length_a   1.000
_cell.length_b   1.000
_cell.length_c   1.000
_cell.angle_alpha   90.00
_cell.angle_beta   90.00
_cell.angle_gamma   90.00
#
_symmetry.space_group_name_H-M   'P 1'
#
loop_
_entity.id
_entity.type
_entity.pdbx_description
1 polymer ?
#
loop_
_entity_poly.entity_id
_entity_poly.type
_entity_poly.pdbx_seq_one_letter_code
_entity_poly.pdbx_strand_id
1 'polypeptide(L)'
;MKPLLILVLMSVLFSSCVTTESFTFTEEEMKNSGFSEQGWSILKDGKAIAKIESMEWEFFEEKLYQEISVTLIDYQYSNYDEMKMLMKYIHTKHPKSKIEINEDPHFKENQDGE
;
A
#
# COMPACT_ATOMS: atom_id res chain seq x y z
N MET A 1 -5.26 31.73 -42.79
CA MET A 1 -5.19 30.32 -42.37
C MET A 1 -4.27 30.17 -41.16
N LYS A 2 -4.74 30.49 -39.95
CA LYS A 2 -3.98 30.36 -38.69
C LYS A 2 -4.78 29.93 -37.43
N PRO A 3 -6.14 29.90 -37.39
CA PRO A 3 -6.83 29.49 -36.16
C PRO A 3 -6.91 27.97 -35.97
N LEU A 4 -6.77 27.18 -37.05
CA LEU A 4 -6.88 25.71 -36.99
C LEU A 4 -5.73 25.07 -36.18
N LEU A 5 -4.53 25.65 -36.25
CA LEU A 5 -3.33 25.09 -35.63
C LEU A 5 -3.30 25.30 -34.12
N ILE A 6 -3.92 26.38 -33.63
CA ILE A 6 -4.06 26.67 -32.19
C ILE A 6 -5.10 25.74 -31.55
N LEU A 7 -6.16 25.38 -32.28
CA LEU A 7 -7.22 24.51 -31.79
C LEU A 7 -6.74 23.05 -31.63
N VAL A 8 -5.88 22.58 -32.53
CA VAL A 8 -5.23 21.26 -32.43
C VAL A 8 -4.17 21.22 -31.33
N LEU A 9 -3.48 22.33 -31.06
CA LEU A 9 -2.47 22.38 -29.99
C LEU A 9 -3.11 22.38 -28.58
N MET A 10 -4.29 23.00 -28.43
CA MET A 10 -5.05 23.02 -27.18
C MET A 10 -5.63 21.63 -26.82
N SER A 11 -6.04 20.83 -27.80
CA SER A 11 -6.61 19.49 -27.54
C SER A 11 -5.57 18.46 -27.08
N VAL A 12 -4.29 18.63 -27.43
CA VAL A 12 -3.21 17.74 -26.98
C VAL A 12 -2.83 17.98 -25.51
N LEU A 13 -3.08 19.17 -24.96
CA LEU A 13 -2.74 19.51 -23.57
C LEU A 13 -3.72 18.96 -22.53
N PHE A 14 -4.94 18.57 -22.91
CA PHE A 14 -5.93 17.96 -22.01
C PHE A 14 -5.81 16.43 -21.93
N SER A 15 -5.04 15.80 -22.81
CA SER A 15 -4.91 14.34 -22.90
C SER A 15 -3.87 13.76 -21.95
N SER A 16 -3.05 14.59 -21.31
CA SER A 16 -1.98 14.14 -20.40
C SER A 16 -2.45 14.08 -18.95
N CYS A 17 -3.65 13.57 -18.70
CA CYS A 17 -4.00 13.08 -17.38
C CYS A 17 -3.35 11.70 -17.25
N VAL A 18 -2.07 11.69 -16.87
CA VAL A 18 -1.34 10.45 -16.59
C VAL A 18 -2.11 9.75 -15.47
N THR A 19 -2.77 8.63 -15.78
CA THR A 19 -3.41 7.77 -14.79
C THR A 19 -2.31 7.20 -13.91
N THR A 20 -2.01 7.92 -12.83
CA THR A 20 -1.16 7.41 -11.76
C THR A 20 -2.00 6.37 -11.04
N GLU A 21 -1.51 5.13 -10.94
CA GLU A 21 -2.20 4.11 -10.16
C GLU A 21 -2.43 4.65 -8.73
N SER A 22 -3.68 4.58 -8.26
CA SER A 22 -4.01 5.01 -6.91
C SER A 22 -3.39 4.05 -5.90
N PHE A 23 -2.59 4.59 -4.99
CA PHE A 23 -2.04 3.88 -3.82
C PHE A 23 -3.06 3.75 -2.66
N THR A 24 -4.35 4.01 -2.93
CA THR A 24 -5.45 3.83 -1.97
C THR A 24 -6.64 3.15 -2.64
N PHE A 25 -7.40 2.39 -1.86
CA PHE A 25 -8.65 1.80 -2.30
C PHE A 25 -9.75 2.85 -2.40
N THR A 26 -10.59 2.73 -3.43
CA THR A 26 -11.90 3.38 -3.41
C THR A 26 -12.80 2.72 -2.36
N GLU A 27 -13.92 3.36 -2.00
CA GLU A 27 -14.87 2.76 -1.07
C GLU A 27 -15.43 1.41 -1.56
N GLU A 28 -15.68 1.29 -2.87
CA GLU A 28 -16.17 0.05 -3.47
C GLU A 28 -15.09 -1.03 -3.48
N GLU A 29 -13.86 -0.67 -3.87
CA GLU A 29 -12.75 -1.63 -3.83
C GLU A 29 -12.51 -2.10 -2.39
N MET A 30 -12.54 -1.20 -1.39
CA MET A 30 -12.36 -1.53 0.01
C MET A 30 -13.43 -2.52 0.51
N LYS A 31 -14.71 -2.27 0.20
CA LYS A 31 -15.82 -3.17 0.55
C LYS A 31 -15.65 -4.57 -0.05
N ASN A 32 -15.13 -4.65 -1.26
CA ASN A 32 -14.92 -5.91 -1.97
C ASN A 32 -13.55 -6.54 -1.73
N SER A 33 -12.63 -5.82 -1.07
CA SER A 33 -11.24 -6.24 -0.89
C SER A 33 -11.09 -7.43 0.06
N GLY A 34 -12.06 -7.65 0.97
CA GLY A 34 -11.96 -8.67 2.02
C GLY A 34 -10.95 -8.34 3.12
N PHE A 35 -10.29 -7.18 3.08
CA PHE A 35 -9.39 -6.75 4.15
C PHE A 35 -10.17 -6.23 5.35
N SER A 36 -9.65 -6.50 6.54
CA SER A 36 -10.18 -5.97 7.80
C SER A 36 -9.09 -5.93 8.87
N GLU A 37 -9.38 -5.28 9.99
CA GLU A 37 -8.49 -5.21 11.16
C GLU A 37 -9.18 -5.83 12.36
N GLN A 38 -8.41 -6.60 13.14
CA GLN A 38 -8.83 -7.12 14.43
C GLN A 38 -7.70 -6.87 15.44
N GLY A 39 -7.84 -5.81 16.24
CA GLY A 39 -6.76 -5.35 17.11
C GLY A 39 -5.55 -4.89 16.28
N TRP A 40 -4.39 -5.48 16.53
CA TRP A 40 -3.15 -5.21 15.77
C TRP A 40 -2.98 -6.14 14.56
N SER A 41 -3.93 -7.05 14.30
CA SER A 41 -3.86 -7.97 13.16
C SER A 41 -4.60 -7.42 11.95
N ILE A 42 -3.99 -7.56 10.77
CA ILE A 42 -4.62 -7.32 9.47
C ILE A 42 -5.06 -8.67 8.91
N LEU A 43 -6.34 -8.75 8.55
CA LEU A 43 -6.99 -9.95 8.07
C LEU A 43 -7.36 -9.79 6.60
N LYS A 44 -7.26 -10.88 5.83
CA LYS A 44 -7.86 -11.04 4.51
C LYS A 44 -8.85 -12.18 4.56
N ASP A 45 -10.11 -11.90 4.22
CA ASP A 45 -11.22 -12.85 4.23
C ASP A 45 -11.36 -13.61 5.57
N GLY A 46 -11.09 -12.90 6.68
CA GLY A 46 -11.16 -13.43 8.04
C GLY A 46 -9.91 -14.18 8.53
N LYS A 47 -8.88 -14.37 7.69
CA LYS A 47 -7.60 -14.97 8.08
C LYS A 47 -6.57 -13.88 8.37
N ALA A 48 -5.86 -13.97 9.50
CA ALA A 48 -4.75 -13.05 9.79
C ALA A 48 -3.60 -13.29 8.81
N ILE A 49 -3.15 -12.23 8.14
CA ILE A 49 -2.10 -12.28 7.12
C ILE A 49 -0.89 -11.42 7.48
N ALA A 50 -1.09 -10.41 8.34
CA ALA A 50 -0.06 -9.53 8.82
C ALA A 50 -0.41 -8.99 10.22
N LYS A 51 0.59 -8.47 10.91
CA LYS A 51 0.43 -7.82 12.22
C LYS A 51 1.14 -6.49 12.21
N ILE A 52 0.45 -5.44 12.63
CA ILE A 52 1.05 -4.16 12.93
C ILE A 52 1.85 -4.34 14.23
N GLU A 53 3.15 -4.10 14.18
CA GLU A 53 4.04 -4.22 15.34
C GLU A 53 4.12 -2.91 16.12
N SER A 54 4.17 -1.79 15.39
CA SER A 54 4.29 -0.47 15.98
C SER A 54 3.67 0.60 15.09
N MET A 55 3.37 1.74 15.72
CA MET A 55 3.02 2.99 15.03
C MET A 55 3.76 4.12 15.73
N GLU A 56 4.84 4.59 15.13
CA GLU A 56 5.80 5.50 15.77
C GLU A 56 5.96 6.78 14.96
N TRP A 57 6.36 7.87 15.62
CA TRP A 57 6.71 9.11 14.94
C TRP A 57 8.21 9.17 14.75
N GLU A 58 8.67 9.23 13.51
CA GLU A 58 10.07 9.35 13.13
C GLU A 58 10.38 10.72 12.49
N PHE A 59 11.57 11.24 12.75
CA PHE A 59 12.11 12.38 12.02
C PHE A 59 12.98 11.89 10.86
N PHE A 60 12.56 12.19 9.64
CA PHE A 60 13.31 11.88 8.42
C PHE A 60 13.32 13.11 7.50
N GLU A 61 14.49 13.49 6.98
CA GLU A 61 14.67 14.66 6.11
C GLU A 61 13.97 15.94 6.62
N GLU A 62 14.22 16.28 7.90
CA GLU A 62 13.65 17.46 8.58
C GLU A 62 12.11 17.46 8.68
N LYS A 63 11.47 16.32 8.42
CA LYS A 63 10.02 16.15 8.50
C LYS A 63 9.66 15.05 9.48
N LEU A 64 8.54 15.23 10.17
CA LEU A 64 7.98 14.23 11.07
C LEU A 64 6.99 13.36 10.30
N TYR A 65 7.22 12.05 10.26
CA TYR A 65 6.33 11.08 9.65
C TYR A 65 5.86 10.07 10.70
N GLN A 66 4.62 9.61 10.55
CA GLN A 66 4.19 8.43 11.29
C GLN A 66 4.64 7.21 10.49
N GLU A 67 5.49 6.37 11.06
CA GLU A 67 5.84 5.07 10.50
C GLU A 67 4.94 3.99 11.10
N ILE A 68 4.51 3.05 10.26
CA ILE A 68 3.77 1.86 10.64
C ILE A 68 4.61 0.66 10.21
N SER A 69 5.15 -0.07 11.19
CA SER A 69 5.89 -1.31 10.94
C SER A 69 4.93 -2.49 11.02
N VAL A 70 4.97 -3.34 9.99
CA VAL A 70 4.07 -4.49 9.83
C VAL A 70 4.89 -5.74 9.58
N THR A 71 4.60 -6.82 10.30
CA THR A 71 5.20 -8.14 10.05
C THR A 71 4.22 -9.00 9.27
N LEU A 72 4.67 -9.62 8.18
CA LEU A 72 3.89 -10.64 7.46
C LEU A 72 3.81 -11.93 8.29
N ILE A 73 2.60 -12.45 8.43
CA ILE A 73 2.32 -13.75 9.07
C ILE A 73 2.11 -14.83 7.99
N ASP A 74 1.53 -14.46 6.85
CA ASP A 74 1.27 -15.38 5.74
C ASP A 74 2.14 -15.03 4.53
N TYR A 75 3.11 -15.90 4.23
CA TYR A 75 4.10 -15.68 3.18
C TYR A 75 3.49 -15.68 1.76
N GLN A 76 2.24 -16.14 1.57
CA GLN A 76 1.59 -15.95 0.27
C GLN A 76 1.48 -14.45 -0.08
N TYR A 77 1.52 -13.56 0.91
CA TYR A 77 1.51 -12.10 0.75
C TYR A 77 2.89 -11.45 0.59
N SER A 78 3.99 -12.24 0.52
CA SER A 78 5.34 -11.71 0.27
C SER A 78 5.58 -11.36 -1.20
N ASN A 79 4.77 -11.91 -2.11
CA ASN A 79 4.88 -11.60 -3.53
C ASN A 79 4.43 -10.16 -3.83
N TYR A 80 4.95 -9.59 -4.92
CA TYR A 80 4.78 -8.19 -5.24
C TYR A 80 3.32 -7.71 -5.30
N ASP A 81 2.43 -8.48 -5.93
CA ASP A 81 1.03 -8.05 -6.14
C ASP A 81 0.25 -8.07 -4.83
N GLU A 82 0.43 -9.12 -4.03
CA GLU A 82 -0.24 -9.25 -2.74
C GLU A 82 0.32 -8.24 -1.71
N MET A 83 1.64 -8.04 -1.70
CA MET A 83 2.29 -7.02 -0.88
C MET A 83 1.78 -5.63 -1.24
N LYS A 84 1.67 -5.32 -2.53
CA LYS A 84 1.12 -4.05 -3.01
C LYS A 84 -0.32 -3.84 -2.55
N MET A 85 -1.14 -4.88 -2.56
CA MET A 85 -2.52 -4.82 -2.07
C MET A 85 -2.60 -4.59 -0.55
N LEU A 86 -1.73 -5.24 0.22
CA LEU A 86 -1.60 -4.99 1.65
C LEU A 86 -1.16 -3.55 1.94
N MET A 87 -0.14 -3.05 1.23
CA MET A 87 0.31 -1.66 1.36
C MET A 87 -0.81 -0.67 0.99
N LYS A 88 -1.55 -0.94 -0.10
CA LYS A 88 -2.71 -0.13 -0.50
C LYS A 88 -3.78 -0.11 0.58
N TYR A 89 -4.04 -1.23 1.25
CA TYR A 89 -4.97 -1.31 2.39
C TYR A 89 -4.54 -0.40 3.53
N ILE A 90 -3.31 -0.59 4.01
CA ILE A 90 -2.75 0.18 5.13
C ILE A 90 -2.74 1.66 4.80
N HIS A 91 -2.32 2.04 3.59
CA HIS A 91 -2.27 3.43 3.16
C HIS A 91 -3.66 4.07 3.03
N THR A 92 -4.69 3.28 2.70
CA THR A 92 -6.09 3.78 2.71
C THR A 92 -6.53 4.16 4.12
N LYS A 93 -6.08 3.43 5.15
CA LYS A 93 -6.37 3.71 6.56
C LYS A 93 -5.46 4.79 7.14
N HIS A 94 -4.22 4.86 6.67
CA HIS A 94 -3.15 5.71 7.16
C HIS A 94 -2.46 6.47 6.02
N PRO A 95 -3.15 7.44 5.38
CA PRO A 95 -2.72 8.05 4.12
C PRO A 95 -1.48 8.94 4.23
N LYS A 96 -1.03 9.27 5.44
CA LYS A 96 0.17 10.10 5.67
C LYS A 96 1.34 9.32 6.24
N SER A 97 1.15 8.01 6.43
CA SER A 97 2.12 7.19 7.11
C SER A 97 3.07 6.54 6.12
N LYS A 98 4.34 6.47 6.51
CA LYS A 98 5.31 5.56 5.91
C LYS A 98 4.97 4.14 6.38
N ILE A 99 5.11 3.17 5.49
CA ILE A 99 4.81 1.78 5.79
C ILE A 99 6.10 0.99 5.60
N GLU A 100 6.50 0.26 6.64
CA GLU A 100 7.59 -0.70 6.59
C GLU A 100 7.01 -2.09 6.76
N ILE A 101 7.36 -3.02 5.86
CA ILE A 101 6.91 -4.40 5.93
C ILE A 101 8.12 -5.31 6.14
N ASN A 102 8.06 -6.09 7.22
CA ASN A 102 9.07 -7.03 7.66
C ASN A 102 8.57 -8.47 7.48
N GLU A 103 9.51 -9.38 7.25
CA GLU A 103 9.25 -10.83 7.27
C GLU A 103 9.44 -11.37 8.70
N ASP A 104 8.63 -12.36 9.11
CA ASP A 104 8.78 -12.98 10.43
C ASP A 104 10.16 -13.65 10.58
N PRO A 105 10.98 -13.27 11.57
CA PRO A 105 12.32 -13.82 11.75
C PRO A 105 12.36 -15.32 12.06
N HIS A 106 11.29 -15.90 12.64
CA HIS A 106 11.22 -17.33 12.93
C HIS A 106 11.01 -18.20 11.69
N PHE A 107 10.84 -17.58 10.52
CA PHE A 107 10.69 -18.29 9.26
C PHE A 107 12.01 -18.87 8.74
N LYS A 108 13.15 -18.17 8.93
CA LYS A 108 14.46 -18.60 8.39
C LYS A 108 15.02 -19.85 9.08
N GLU A 109 14.70 -20.05 10.36
CA GLU A 109 15.14 -21.25 11.11
C GLU A 109 14.52 -22.56 10.59
N ASN A 110 13.36 -22.50 9.92
CA ASN A 110 12.67 -23.69 9.41
C ASN A 110 13.03 -24.05 7.96
N GLN A 111 13.77 -23.18 7.25
CA GLN A 111 14.24 -23.46 5.89
C GLN A 111 15.69 -23.96 5.84
N ASP A 112 16.52 -23.56 6.81
CA ASP A 112 17.92 -24.02 6.90
C ASP A 112 18.07 -25.34 7.71
N GLY A 113 16.95 -25.93 8.12
CA GLY A 113 16.86 -27.14 8.95
C GLY A 113 16.40 -28.42 8.22
N GLU A 114 16.20 -28.39 6.90
CA GLU A 114 15.90 -29.58 6.07
C GLU A 114 17.12 -30.08 5.27
#